data_AF-A0A3D5PRL4-F1
#
_entry.id   AF-A0A3D5PRL4-F1
#
_cell.length_a   1.000
_cell.length_b   1.000
_cell.length_c   1.000
_cell.angle_alpha   90.00
_cell.angle_beta   90.00
_cell.angle_gamma   90.00
#
_symmetry.space_group_name_H-M   'P 1'
#
loop_
_entity.id
_entity.type
_entity.pdbx_description
1 polymer ?
#
loop_
_entity_poly.entity_id
_entity_poly.type
_entity_poly.pdbx_seq_one_letter_code
_entity_poly.pdbx_strand_id
1 'polypeptide(L)' 'MTREKITVENINAPDHLIQVRADKYQDMYEALWKALPDTAPGSTFNKIVETIKTHLSPKLFPDGKTSG' A
#
# COMPACT_ATOMS: atom_id res chain seq x y z
N MET A 1 -13.83 -11.73 3.29
CA MET A 1 -12.72 -11.07 2.57
C MET A 1 -12.42 -11.92 1.36
N THR A 2 -12.64 -11.38 0.17
CA THR A 2 -12.49 -12.09 -1.09
C THR A 2 -11.01 -12.09 -1.49
N ARG A 3 -10.49 -13.19 -2.05
CA ARG A 3 -9.13 -13.25 -2.62
C ARG A 3 -9.12 -12.76 -4.08
N GLU A 4 -10.05 -11.89 -4.41
CA GLU A 4 -10.18 -11.30 -5.73
C GLU A 4 -8.89 -10.56 -6.09
N LYS A 5 -8.51 -10.66 -7.37
CA LYS A 5 -7.32 -10.00 -7.88
C LYS A 5 -7.70 -8.95 -8.89
N ILE A 6 -6.95 -7.85 -8.89
CA ILE A 6 -7.00 -6.79 -9.87
C ILE A 6 -5.68 -6.73 -10.62
N THR A 7 -5.75 -6.26 -11.86
CA THR A 7 -4.57 -5.97 -12.67
C THR A 7 -4.12 -4.54 -12.39
N VAL A 8 -2.85 -4.36 -12.09
CA VAL A 8 -2.23 -3.04 -11.88
C VAL A 8 -1.04 -2.92 -12.81
N GLU A 9 -0.88 -1.75 -13.43
CA GLU A 9 0.28 -1.41 -14.25
C GLU A 9 1.33 -0.68 -13.43
N ASN A 10 2.60 -1.04 -13.59
CA ASN A 10 3.70 -0.32 -12.98
C ASN A 10 4.02 0.94 -13.78
N ILE A 11 3.79 2.12 -13.19
CA ILE A 11 4.08 3.41 -13.84
C ILE A 11 5.56 3.59 -14.24
N ASN A 12 6.50 2.93 -13.56
CA ASN A 12 7.92 3.01 -13.87
C ASN A 12 8.36 2.00 -14.94
N ALA A 13 7.49 1.06 -15.32
CA ALA A 13 7.74 0.05 -16.34
C ALA A 13 6.46 -0.12 -17.16
N PRO A 14 6.25 0.72 -18.19
CA PRO A 14 5.10 0.61 -19.08
C PRO A 14 4.94 -0.81 -19.62
N ASP A 15 3.69 -1.24 -19.83
CA ASP A 15 3.33 -2.60 -20.25
C ASP A 15 3.61 -3.70 -19.20
N HIS A 16 4.16 -3.36 -18.03
CA HIS A 16 4.35 -4.31 -16.94
C HIS A 16 3.09 -4.40 -16.06
N LEU A 17 2.24 -5.37 -16.38
CA LEU A 17 1.00 -5.67 -15.67
C LEU A 17 1.21 -6.75 -14.60
N ILE A 18 0.75 -6.50 -13.38
CA ILE A 18 0.80 -7.45 -12.26
C ILE A 18 -0.58 -7.72 -11.66
N GLN A 19 -0.78 -8.92 -11.13
CA GLN A 19 -2.02 -9.34 -10.48
C GLN A 19 -1.87 -9.26 -8.97
N VAL A 20 -2.59 -8.36 -8.31
CA VAL A 20 -2.54 -8.14 -6.86
C VAL A 20 -3.89 -8.39 -6.22
N ARG A 21 -3.91 -8.72 -4.92
CA ARG A 21 -5.15 -8.88 -4.18
C ARG A 21 -5.86 -7.54 -4.01
N ALA A 22 -7.11 -7.46 -4.43
CA ALA A 22 -7.91 -6.23 -4.42
C ALA A 22 -8.05 -5.66 -2.99
N ASP A 23 -8.37 -6.52 -2.03
CA ASP A 23 -8.56 -6.12 -0.63
C ASP A 23 -7.29 -5.54 0.00
N LYS A 24 -6.14 -6.18 -0.24
CA LYS A 24 -4.83 -5.69 0.20
C LYS A 24 -4.44 -4.38 -0.47
N TYR A 25 -4.69 -4.26 -1.77
CA TYR A 25 -4.34 -3.06 -2.52
C TYR A 25 -5.12 -1.85 -2.01
N GLN A 26 -6.42 -2.00 -1.77
CA GLN A 26 -7.28 -0.94 -1.24
C GLN A 26 -6.87 -0.51 0.17
N ASP A 27 -6.62 -1.47 1.08
CA ASP A 27 -6.19 -1.18 2.46
C ASP A 27 -4.84 -0.44 2.49
N MET A 28 -3.92 -0.82 1.59
CA MET A 28 -2.67 -0.10 1.39
C MET A 28 -2.87 1.31 0.84
N TYR A 29 -3.71 1.49 -0.18
CA TYR A 29 -4.00 2.79 -0.77
C TYR A 29 -4.57 3.76 0.27
N GLU A 30 -5.51 3.30 1.10
CA GLU A 30 -6.10 4.10 2.18
C GLU A 30 -5.09 4.43 3.29
N ALA A 31 -4.23 3.48 3.67
CA ALA A 31 -3.17 3.70 4.65
C ALA A 31 -2.11 4.71 4.15
N LEU A 32 -1.76 4.64 2.86
CA LEU A 32 -0.82 5.57 2.24
C LEU A 32 -1.35 7.01 2.32
N TRP A 33 -2.62 7.23 1.96
CA TRP A 33 -3.23 8.56 2.04
C TRP A 33 -3.22 9.16 3.45
N LYS A 34 -3.33 8.33 4.50
CA LYS A 34 -3.25 8.77 5.90
C LYS A 34 -1.81 9.07 6.35
N ALA A 35 -0.82 8.47 5.70
CA ALA A 35 0.59 8.59 6.06
C ALA A 35 1.33 9.73 5.33
N LEU A 36 0.75 10.25 4.24
CA LEU A 36 1.35 11.34 3.48
C LEU A 36 1.23 12.67 4.23
N PRO A 37 2.33 13.44 4.37
CA PRO A 37 2.27 14.77 4.96
C PRO A 37 1.62 15.78 4.02
N ASP A 38 0.87 16.74 4.57
CA ASP A 38 0.18 17.79 3.81
C ASP A 38 1.10 18.92 3.34
N THR A 39 2.38 18.91 3.74
CA THR A 39 3.34 20.00 3.47
C THR A 39 4.65 19.50 2.88
N ALA A 40 5.17 20.23 1.89
CA ALA A 40 6.53 20.02 1.36
C ALA A 40 7.60 20.28 2.45
N PRO A 41 8.75 19.56 2.43
CA PRO A 41 9.23 18.64 1.40
C PRO A 41 8.70 17.19 1.52
N GLY A 42 7.67 16.94 2.34
CA GLY A 42 7.13 15.60 2.58
C GLY A 42 7.94 14.82 3.63
N SER A 43 7.81 13.51 3.63
CA SER A 43 8.51 12.59 4.56
C SER A 43 9.36 11.59 3.77
N THR A 44 10.26 10.89 4.47
CA THR A 44 11.08 9.85 3.83
C THR A 44 10.24 8.60 3.59
N PHE A 45 10.58 7.83 2.56
CA PHE A 45 9.91 6.56 2.26
C PHE A 45 9.82 5.64 3.49
N ASN A 46 10.94 5.47 4.22
CA ASN A 46 10.98 4.62 5.41
C ASN A 46 9.99 5.07 6.51
N LYS A 47 9.90 6.39 6.76
CA LYS A 47 8.95 6.94 7.75
C LYS A 47 7.50 6.73 7.29
N ILE A 48 7.21 6.94 6.02
CA ILE A 48 5.88 6.72 5.46
C ILE A 48 5.48 5.24 5.62
N VAL A 49 6.38 4.30 5.30
CA VAL A 49 6.14 2.86 5.46
C VAL A 49 5.89 2.49 6.93
N GLU A 50 6.64 3.06 7.87
CA GLU A 50 6.40 2.86 9.31
C GLU A 50 5.01 3.37 9.73
N THR A 51 4.60 4.56 9.28
CA THR A 51 3.26 5.10 9.55
C THR A 51 2.16 4.25 8.94
N ILE A 52 2.32 3.83 7.68
CA ILE A 52 1.38 2.95 6.97
C ILE A 52 1.10 1.68 7.78
N LYS A 53 2.14 1.02 8.29
CA LYS A 53 2.01 -0.22 9.08
C LYS A 53 1.10 -0.07 10.30
N THR A 54 0.97 1.13 10.86
CA THR A 54 0.07 1.41 11.99
C THR A 54 -1.41 1.52 11.60
N HIS A 55 -1.70 1.73 10.31
CA HIS A 55 -3.05 1.90 9.78
C HIS A 55 -3.59 0.67 9.05
N LEU A 56 -2.73 -0.31 8.73
CA LEU A 56 -3.12 -1.51 8.00
C LEU A 56 -3.99 -2.44 8.82
N SER A 57 -4.89 -3.14 8.14
CA SER A 57 -5.73 -4.15 8.74
C SER A 57 -4.89 -5.35 9.22
N PRO A 58 -4.89 -5.71 10.52
CA PRO A 58 -4.15 -6.87 11.02
C PRO A 58 -4.66 -8.19 10.43
N LYS A 59 -5.89 -8.21 9.90
CA LYS A 59 -6.47 -9.36 9.21
C LYS A 59 -5.91 -9.56 7.80
N LEU A 60 -5.53 -8.48 7.12
CA LEU A 60 -4.93 -8.52 5.78
C LEU A 60 -3.41 -8.60 5.85
N PHE A 61 -2.82 -7.89 6.83
CA PHE A 61 -1.40 -7.75 7.07
C PHE A 61 -1.07 -8.14 8.52
N PRO A 62 -1.11 -9.44 8.86
CA PRO A 62 -0.71 -9.89 10.19
C PRO A 62 0.75 -9.48 10.44
N ASP A 63 0.98 -8.76 11.53
CA ASP A 63 2.27 -8.16 11.92
C ASP A 63 2.90 -7.26 10.83
N GLY A 64 2.10 -6.71 9.93
CA GLY A 64 2.60 -5.92 8.80
C GLY A 64 3.37 -6.73 7.75
N LYS A 65 3.26 -8.07 7.71
CA LYS A 65 3.93 -8.87 6.68
C LYS A 65 3.44 -8.49 5.28
N THR A 66 4.36 -8.43 4.31
CA THR A 66 4.09 -8.05 2.89
C THR A 66 3.64 -6.60 2.67
N SER A 67 3.98 -5.68 3.58
CA SER A 67 3.66 -4.24 3.52
C SER A 67 4.86 -3.33 3.15
N GLY A 68 5.96 -3.92 2.67
CA GLY A 68 7.22 -3.22 2.34
C GLY A 68 7.71 -3.58 0.96
#